data_AF-N2ALU5-F1
#
_entry.id   AF-N2ALU5-F1
#
_cell.length_a   1.000
_cell.length_b   1.000
_cell.length_c   1.000
_cell.angle_alpha   90.00
_cell.angle_beta   90.00
_cell.angle_gamma   90.00
#
_symmetry.space_group_name_H-M   'P 1'
#
loop_
_entity.id
_entity.type
_entity.pdbx_description
1 polymer ?
#
loop_
_entity_poly.entity_id
_entity_poly.type
_entity_poly.pdbx_seq_one_letter_code
_entity_poly.pdbx_strand_id
1 'polypeptide(L)'
;MYFYESGEKMKRDNTTTLKLLVEAIIVGIFTGLVVGLFRFGIEKTSAFWLDLFKKAHQNAVWFVAIVIGFIIVAVIAGYFVKQYPHVGGSGIPEVKLELQGKLSVKWFPILWRKLIGGILVIGTGLFLGPEGPSLQLGSSIGQGVGEGFKQTKTNSRVLLATGAASGLSAAFGAPLSGALFVLEEVFHNFSPRVWLNALAGALASNFVVSNFFGLHPSLAISYNHSFPLPLYWHLILLGLLLGILGHIYKLGLFSFKNVYKKITIIPRWLHGLIPLAILIPIAYFWPLITGPGNRLILSLSDTITTQGWITVRMLALFFILRISFSIVSYDSGLPSGIFLPILTMGALVGATYGTFMVQLGLMPAKLVVNLVIFSMAGLFAAIIRAPFTAIILITEMVGSLLHLMPLAVVAFIALLVDELLGGRPIYDSLAEAMQGKNGVAKASGHEDQLTVPVYESSQLVDEKVADISWPKDTLVKLIRRGSEEIIPNGQTTIAAGDMLVLAVDSGRRGQVYDEMRKLQEVELDG
;
A
#
# COMPACT_ATOMS: atom_id res chain seq x y z
N MET A 1 -34.64 16.68 -33.40
CA MET A 1 -34.84 15.73 -32.28
C MET A 1 -33.51 15.18 -31.77
N TYR A 2 -32.62 14.65 -32.63
CA TYR A 2 -31.27 14.18 -32.25
C TYR A 2 -30.37 15.17 -31.49
N PHE A 3 -30.38 16.46 -31.84
CA PHE A 3 -29.57 17.47 -31.13
C PHE A 3 -30.06 17.74 -29.70
N TYR A 4 -31.37 17.63 -29.45
CA TYR A 4 -31.95 17.86 -28.12
C TYR A 4 -31.65 16.68 -27.17
N GLU A 5 -31.75 15.45 -27.68
CA GLU A 5 -31.38 14.24 -26.92
C GLU A 5 -29.89 14.20 -26.59
N SER A 6 -29.01 14.63 -27.51
CA SER A 6 -27.55 14.68 -27.25
C SER A 6 -27.18 15.69 -26.15
N GLY A 7 -27.87 16.84 -26.11
CA GLY A 7 -27.67 17.88 -25.09
C GLY A 7 -28.18 17.46 -23.71
N GLU A 8 -29.31 16.74 -23.65
CA GLU A 8 -29.80 16.15 -22.40
C GLU A 8 -28.91 15.02 -21.90
N LYS A 9 -28.41 14.15 -22.80
CA LYS A 9 -27.48 13.06 -22.44
C LYS A 9 -26.17 13.62 -21.87
N MET A 10 -25.58 14.64 -22.51
CA MET A 10 -24.37 15.32 -21.99
C MET A 10 -24.62 16.03 -20.65
N LYS A 11 -25.76 16.71 -20.46
CA LYS A 11 -26.11 17.33 -19.16
C LYS A 11 -26.29 16.28 -18.06
N ARG A 12 -26.89 15.13 -18.38
CA ARG A 12 -27.12 14.02 -17.43
C ARG A 12 -25.80 13.33 -17.03
N ASP A 13 -24.87 13.19 -17.98
CA ASP A 13 -23.54 12.60 -17.72
C ASP A 13 -22.65 13.53 -16.87
N ASN A 14 -22.69 14.85 -17.11
CA ASN A 14 -21.99 15.83 -16.28
C ASN A 14 -22.55 15.91 -14.86
N THR A 15 -23.88 15.86 -14.70
CA THR A 15 -24.52 15.88 -13.37
C THR A 15 -24.19 14.62 -12.57
N THR A 16 -24.14 13.46 -13.24
CA THR A 16 -23.76 12.18 -12.61
C THR A 16 -22.30 12.18 -12.17
N THR A 17 -21.41 12.75 -12.99
CA THR A 17 -19.98 12.89 -12.67
C THR A 17 -19.76 13.84 -11.49
N LEU A 18 -20.46 14.97 -11.46
CA LEU A 18 -20.39 15.92 -10.34
C LEU A 18 -20.92 15.31 -9.04
N LYS A 19 -22.03 14.58 -9.10
CA LYS A 19 -22.58 13.88 -7.93
C LYS A 19 -21.58 12.90 -7.33
N LEU A 20 -20.92 12.10 -8.17
CA LEU A 20 -19.91 11.14 -7.73
C LEU A 20 -18.71 11.84 -7.07
N LEU A 21 -18.30 13.00 -7.61
CA LEU A 21 -17.21 13.79 -7.05
C LEU A 21 -17.55 14.38 -5.67
N VAL A 22 -18.79 14.81 -5.45
CA VAL A 22 -19.26 15.22 -4.11
C VAL A 22 -19.24 14.03 -3.15
N GLU A 23 -19.70 12.86 -3.58
CA GLU A 23 -19.62 11.63 -2.77
C GLU A 23 -18.17 11.24 -2.46
N ALA A 24 -17.24 11.42 -3.40
CA ALA A 24 -15.82 11.21 -3.18
C ALA A 24 -15.23 12.13 -2.10
N ILE A 25 -15.65 13.40 -2.07
CA ILE A 25 -15.28 14.35 -1.00
C ILE A 25 -15.85 13.89 0.35
N ILE A 26 -17.10 13.43 0.38
CA ILE A 26 -17.73 12.89 1.60
C ILE A 26 -16.93 11.67 2.12
N VAL A 27 -16.57 10.73 1.24
CA VAL A 27 -15.69 9.61 1.58
C VAL A 27 -14.37 10.11 2.17
N GLY A 28 -13.76 11.11 1.55
CA GLY A 28 -12.52 11.74 2.02
C GLY A 28 -12.65 12.32 3.44
N ILE A 29 -13.71 13.08 3.71
CA ILE A 29 -13.94 13.69 5.03
C ILE A 29 -14.08 12.63 6.12
N PHE A 30 -14.95 11.63 5.92
CA PHE A 30 -15.14 10.57 6.89
C PHE A 30 -13.88 9.71 7.07
N THR A 31 -13.16 9.44 5.98
CA THR A 31 -11.88 8.73 6.04
C THR A 31 -10.84 9.51 6.84
N GLY A 32 -10.73 10.82 6.62
CA GLY A 32 -9.83 11.68 7.38
C GLY A 32 -10.14 11.68 8.87
N LEU A 33 -11.42 11.69 9.26
CA LEU A 33 -11.82 11.60 10.68
C LEU A 33 -11.45 10.25 11.30
N VAL A 34 -11.78 9.14 10.62
CA VAL A 34 -11.53 7.78 11.14
C VAL A 34 -10.04 7.47 11.17
N VAL A 35 -9.30 7.78 10.11
CA VAL A 35 -7.85 7.55 10.05
C VAL A 35 -7.09 8.53 10.94
N GLY A 36 -7.58 9.77 11.11
CA GLY A 36 -7.06 10.70 12.11
C GLY A 36 -7.17 10.14 13.53
N LEU A 37 -8.36 9.63 13.89
CA LEU A 37 -8.57 8.94 15.18
C LEU A 37 -7.69 7.70 15.32
N PHE A 38 -7.53 6.93 14.24
CA PHE A 38 -6.64 5.76 14.19
C PHE A 38 -5.20 6.12 14.51
N ARG A 39 -4.64 7.13 13.83
CA ARG A 39 -3.27 7.61 14.06
C ARG A 39 -3.08 8.18 15.46
N PHE A 40 -4.02 9.00 15.92
CA PHE A 40 -4.02 9.54 17.28
C PHE A 40 -4.03 8.43 18.34
N GLY A 41 -4.88 7.40 18.15
CA GLY A 41 -4.94 6.24 19.04
C GLY A 41 -3.64 5.45 19.08
N ILE A 42 -2.99 5.23 17.93
CA ILE A 42 -1.67 4.59 17.85
C ILE A 42 -0.62 5.39 18.60
N GLU A 43 -0.58 6.72 18.40
CA GLU A 43 0.38 7.60 19.07
C GLU A 43 0.23 7.55 20.59
N LYS A 44 -1.00 7.68 21.11
CA LYS A 44 -1.27 7.63 22.56
C LYS A 44 -0.96 6.26 23.15
N THR A 45 -1.36 5.19 22.46
CA THR A 45 -1.06 3.82 22.91
C THR A 45 0.44 3.55 22.89
N SER A 46 1.17 4.01 21.88
CA SER A 46 2.63 3.86 21.82
C SER A 46 3.34 4.64 22.93
N ALA A 47 2.94 5.88 23.17
CA ALA A 47 3.45 6.68 24.29
C ALA A 47 3.21 5.99 25.64
N PHE A 48 2.03 5.41 25.84
CA PHE A 48 1.69 4.64 27.04
C PHE A 48 2.61 3.44 27.24
N TRP A 49 2.84 2.61 26.22
CA TRP A 49 3.74 1.46 26.33
C TRP A 49 5.18 1.87 26.63
N LEU A 50 5.68 2.92 25.97
CA LEU A 50 7.04 3.42 26.21
C LEU A 50 7.21 3.94 27.64
N ASP A 51 6.20 4.60 28.19
CA ASP A 51 6.20 5.03 29.60
C ASP A 51 6.25 3.82 30.56
N LEU A 52 5.49 2.76 30.27
CA LEU A 52 5.57 1.52 31.04
C LEU A 52 6.95 0.87 30.97
N PHE A 53 7.58 0.82 29.79
CA PHE A 53 8.96 0.31 29.65
C PHE A 53 9.96 1.17 30.43
N LYS A 54 9.81 2.50 30.47
CA LYS A 54 10.64 3.37 31.32
C LYS A 54 10.46 3.07 32.80
N LYS A 55 9.22 2.89 33.26
CA LYS A 55 8.92 2.51 34.65
C LYS A 55 9.44 1.11 35.00
N ALA A 56 9.47 0.19 34.04
CA ALA A 56 10.01 -1.15 34.23
C ALA A 56 11.53 -1.16 34.50
N HIS A 57 12.28 -0.15 34.02
CA HIS A 57 13.70 0.01 34.37
C HIS A 57 13.89 0.39 35.85
N GLN A 58 12.89 1.02 36.46
CA GLN A 58 12.94 1.44 37.87
C GLN A 58 12.35 0.38 38.81
N ASN A 59 11.32 -0.35 38.35
CA ASN A 59 10.64 -1.38 39.14
C ASN A 59 10.16 -2.52 38.26
N ALA A 60 10.65 -3.73 38.54
CA ALA A 60 10.36 -4.95 37.80
C ALA A 60 8.87 -5.35 37.78
N VAL A 61 8.05 -4.87 38.73
CA VAL A 61 6.59 -5.15 38.75
C VAL A 61 5.91 -4.65 37.47
N TRP A 62 6.38 -3.53 36.89
CA TRP A 62 5.85 -3.02 35.64
C TRP A 62 6.11 -3.96 34.45
N PHE A 63 7.13 -4.83 34.53
CA PHE A 63 7.36 -5.86 33.51
C PHE A 63 6.21 -6.86 33.47
N VAL A 64 5.66 -7.24 34.62
CA VAL A 64 4.49 -8.13 34.71
C VAL A 64 3.27 -7.46 34.06
N ALA A 65 3.05 -6.18 34.32
CA ALA A 65 1.99 -5.41 33.69
C ALA A 65 2.13 -5.36 32.15
N ILE A 66 3.36 -5.20 31.65
CA ILE A 66 3.65 -5.22 30.21
C ILE A 66 3.30 -6.57 29.59
N VAL A 67 3.77 -7.67 30.19
CA VAL A 67 3.50 -9.03 29.71
C VAL A 67 2.00 -9.30 29.66
N ILE A 68 1.27 -9.01 30.76
CA ILE A 68 -0.19 -9.21 30.83
C ILE A 68 -0.89 -8.38 29.76
N GLY A 69 -0.52 -7.10 29.63
CA GLY A 69 -1.18 -6.23 28.67
C GLY A 69 -0.89 -6.62 27.21
N PHE A 70 0.32 -7.09 26.87
CA PHE A 70 0.60 -7.65 25.55
C PHE A 70 -0.20 -8.93 25.26
N ILE A 71 -0.39 -9.80 26.26
CA ILE A 71 -1.27 -10.97 26.12
C ILE A 71 -2.70 -10.54 25.83
N ILE A 72 -3.23 -9.55 26.57
CA ILE A 72 -4.58 -9.01 26.34
C ILE A 72 -4.72 -8.46 24.93
N VAL A 73 -3.75 -7.66 24.46
CA VAL A 73 -3.73 -7.12 23.09
C VAL A 73 -3.75 -8.26 22.05
N ALA A 74 -2.90 -9.27 22.22
CA ALA A 74 -2.83 -10.42 21.31
C ALA A 74 -4.15 -11.18 21.23
N VAL A 75 -4.79 -11.40 22.39
CA VAL A 75 -6.08 -12.12 22.48
C VAL A 75 -7.19 -11.32 21.82
N ILE A 76 -7.31 -10.01 22.10
CA ILE A 76 -8.35 -9.15 21.51
C ILE A 76 -8.17 -9.06 19.99
N ALA A 77 -6.97 -8.71 19.52
CA ALA A 77 -6.71 -8.56 18.09
C ALA A 77 -6.85 -9.90 17.35
N GLY A 78 -6.33 -10.98 17.95
CA GLY A 78 -6.48 -12.34 17.46
C GLY A 78 -7.94 -12.75 17.34
N TYR A 79 -8.77 -12.42 18.34
CA TYR A 79 -10.19 -12.72 18.33
C TYR A 79 -10.94 -11.97 17.21
N PHE A 80 -10.58 -10.71 16.95
CA PHE A 80 -11.13 -9.97 15.80
C PHE A 80 -10.81 -10.63 14.46
N VAL A 81 -9.55 -11.06 14.27
CA VAL A 81 -9.13 -11.80 13.07
C VAL A 81 -9.81 -13.16 12.99
N LYS A 82 -10.02 -13.84 14.12
CA LYS A 82 -10.77 -15.12 14.16
C LYS A 82 -12.21 -14.95 13.68
N GLN A 83 -12.89 -13.89 14.11
CA GLN A 83 -14.28 -13.62 13.71
C GLN A 83 -14.39 -13.15 12.26
N TYR A 84 -13.48 -12.28 11.82
CA TYR A 84 -13.45 -11.72 10.48
C TYR A 84 -12.02 -11.79 9.93
N PRO A 85 -11.65 -12.86 9.20
CA PRO A 85 -10.28 -13.09 8.74
C PRO A 85 -9.66 -11.94 7.95
N HIS A 86 -10.46 -11.24 7.15
CA HIS A 86 -10.04 -10.09 6.33
C HIS A 86 -9.71 -8.81 7.14
N VAL A 87 -9.84 -8.86 8.47
CA VAL A 87 -9.27 -7.84 9.38
C VAL A 87 -7.77 -8.02 9.54
N GLY A 88 -7.24 -9.24 9.40
CA GLY A 88 -5.81 -9.52 9.55
C GLY A 88 -4.95 -8.88 8.46
N GLY A 89 -3.64 -8.81 8.69
CA GLY A 89 -2.66 -8.37 7.69
C GLY A 89 -2.89 -6.94 7.17
N SER A 90 -2.46 -6.70 5.92
CA SER A 90 -2.40 -5.37 5.31
C SER A 90 -3.75 -4.75 5.03
N GLY A 91 -4.69 -5.48 4.42
CA GLY A 91 -5.90 -4.88 3.85
C GLY A 91 -5.74 -4.40 2.40
N ILE A 92 -4.50 -4.20 1.90
CA ILE A 92 -4.25 -3.83 0.50
C ILE A 92 -4.62 -4.98 -0.46
N PRO A 93 -4.18 -6.24 -0.22
CA PRO A 93 -4.63 -7.37 -1.04
C PRO A 93 -6.15 -7.54 -1.03
N GLU A 94 -6.79 -7.38 0.12
CA GLU A 94 -8.25 -7.44 0.25
C GLU A 94 -8.94 -6.41 -0.65
N VAL A 95 -8.55 -5.14 -0.55
CA VAL A 95 -9.12 -4.04 -1.36
C VAL A 95 -8.86 -4.26 -2.86
N LYS A 96 -7.68 -4.76 -3.23
CA LYS A 96 -7.36 -5.14 -4.62
C LYS A 96 -8.31 -6.22 -5.14
N LEU A 97 -8.54 -7.27 -4.36
CA LEU A 97 -9.48 -8.34 -4.72
C LEU A 97 -10.94 -7.85 -4.79
N GLU A 98 -11.34 -6.92 -3.93
CA GLU A 98 -12.67 -6.30 -3.97
C GLU A 98 -12.88 -5.49 -5.25
N LEU A 99 -11.88 -4.69 -5.66
CA LEU A 99 -11.91 -3.95 -6.93
C LEU A 99 -11.89 -4.87 -8.15
N GLN A 100 -11.20 -6.01 -8.05
CA GLN A 100 -11.23 -7.08 -9.05
C GLN A 100 -12.53 -7.91 -9.00
N GLY A 101 -13.42 -7.69 -8.03
CA GLY A 101 -14.67 -8.44 -7.89
C GLY A 101 -14.45 -9.91 -7.52
N LYS A 102 -13.26 -10.24 -6.98
CA LYS A 102 -12.85 -11.57 -6.52
C LYS A 102 -13.09 -11.76 -5.02
N LEU A 103 -13.33 -10.67 -4.30
CA LEU A 103 -13.67 -10.66 -2.89
C LEU A 103 -14.87 -9.74 -2.66
N SER A 104 -15.71 -10.09 -1.70
CA SER A 104 -16.76 -9.23 -1.19
C SER A 104 -16.79 -9.38 0.33
N VAL A 105 -16.65 -8.26 1.05
CA VAL A 105 -16.71 -8.22 2.51
C VAL A 105 -17.74 -7.19 2.96
N LYS A 106 -18.20 -7.33 4.20
CA LYS A 106 -19.08 -6.33 4.83
C LYS A 106 -18.23 -5.21 5.40
N TRP A 107 -18.45 -3.97 4.94
CA TRP A 107 -17.63 -2.83 5.33
C TRP A 107 -17.62 -2.55 6.85
N PHE A 108 -18.78 -2.55 7.51
CA PHE A 108 -18.87 -2.12 8.91
C PHE A 108 -18.12 -3.05 9.89
N PRO A 109 -18.28 -4.39 9.83
CA PRO A 109 -17.49 -5.32 10.64
C PRO A 109 -15.97 -5.21 10.46
N ILE A 110 -15.51 -4.90 9.25
CA ILE A 110 -14.09 -4.68 8.95
C ILE A 110 -13.64 -3.35 9.56
N LEU A 111 -14.39 -2.28 9.32
CA LEU A 111 -14.06 -0.91 9.76
C LEU A 111 -13.73 -0.85 11.25
N TRP A 112 -14.66 -1.23 12.13
CA TRP A 112 -14.45 -1.05 13.57
C TRP A 112 -13.41 -2.01 14.15
N ARG A 113 -13.34 -3.25 13.64
CA ARG A 113 -12.35 -4.25 14.10
C ARG A 113 -10.94 -3.88 13.66
N LYS A 114 -10.77 -3.40 12.42
CA LYS A 114 -9.48 -2.95 11.90
C LYS A 114 -9.01 -1.69 12.64
N LEU A 115 -9.94 -0.78 12.94
CA LEU A 115 -9.65 0.44 13.71
C LEU A 115 -9.12 0.10 15.10
N ILE A 116 -9.89 -0.64 15.91
CA ILE A 116 -9.51 -0.96 17.29
C ILE A 116 -8.32 -1.93 17.31
N GLY A 117 -8.38 -2.99 16.51
CA GLY A 117 -7.31 -3.99 16.44
C GLY A 117 -5.98 -3.40 15.99
N GLY A 118 -5.99 -2.52 14.99
CA GLY A 118 -4.79 -1.83 14.51
C GLY A 118 -4.22 -0.85 15.54
N ILE A 119 -5.05 -0.09 16.28
CA ILE A 119 -4.59 0.80 17.36
C ILE A 119 -3.85 -0.01 18.42
N LEU A 120 -4.47 -1.11 18.89
CA LEU A 120 -3.90 -1.95 19.93
C LEU A 120 -2.59 -2.61 19.47
N VAL A 121 -2.57 -3.19 18.28
CA VAL A 121 -1.42 -3.93 17.74
C VAL A 121 -0.27 -2.99 17.41
N ILE A 122 -0.49 -1.97 16.58
CA ILE A 122 0.58 -1.07 16.13
C ILE A 122 1.05 -0.20 17.29
N GLY A 123 0.13 0.17 18.19
CA GLY A 123 0.45 0.91 19.41
C GLY A 123 1.46 0.20 20.31
N THR A 124 1.52 -1.14 20.34
CA THR A 124 2.53 -1.87 21.15
C THR A 124 3.99 -1.55 20.78
N GLY A 125 4.24 -1.04 19.58
CA GLY A 125 5.59 -0.85 19.05
C GLY A 125 6.10 -2.02 18.20
N LEU A 126 5.20 -2.89 17.71
CA LEU A 126 5.57 -3.87 16.69
C LEU A 126 6.11 -3.20 15.42
N PHE A 127 6.87 -3.96 14.65
CA PHE A 127 7.58 -3.53 13.44
C PHE A 127 6.62 -3.47 12.24
N LEU A 128 5.49 -2.81 12.45
CA LEU A 128 4.29 -2.80 11.64
C LEU A 128 3.81 -1.37 11.46
N GLY A 129 3.21 -1.07 10.31
CA GLY A 129 2.76 0.27 9.92
C GLY A 129 1.23 0.44 9.89
N PRO A 130 0.73 1.68 10.03
CA PRO A 130 -0.70 2.00 9.93
C PRO A 130 -1.26 2.01 8.51
N GLU A 131 -0.44 2.01 7.47
CA GLU A 131 -0.85 2.41 6.12
C GLU A 131 -1.85 1.46 5.47
N GLY A 132 -1.57 0.15 5.53
CA GLY A 132 -2.48 -0.88 5.04
C GLY A 132 -3.84 -0.80 5.73
N PRO A 133 -3.88 -0.82 7.08
CA PRO A 133 -5.11 -0.58 7.84
C PRO A 133 -5.83 0.72 7.46
N SER A 134 -5.13 1.85 7.33
CA SER A 134 -5.72 3.12 6.93
C SER A 134 -6.36 3.06 5.55
N LEU A 135 -5.70 2.43 4.58
CA LEU A 135 -6.22 2.20 3.24
C LEU A 135 -7.49 1.35 3.26
N GLN A 136 -7.50 0.25 4.04
CA GLN A 136 -8.68 -0.62 4.16
C GLN A 136 -9.83 0.05 4.93
N LEU A 137 -9.52 0.85 5.95
CA LEU A 137 -10.51 1.67 6.67
C LEU A 137 -11.18 2.66 5.72
N GLY A 138 -10.38 3.40 4.94
CA GLY A 138 -10.90 4.32 3.94
C GLY A 138 -11.74 3.62 2.86
N SER A 139 -11.26 2.48 2.34
CA SER A 139 -12.00 1.64 1.39
C SER A 139 -13.35 1.19 1.96
N SER A 140 -13.39 0.78 3.23
CA SER A 140 -14.63 0.38 3.93
C SER A 140 -15.61 1.56 4.05
N ILE A 141 -15.11 2.78 4.28
CA ILE A 141 -15.95 3.99 4.29
C ILE A 141 -16.47 4.27 2.87
N GLY A 142 -15.64 4.14 1.85
CA GLY A 142 -16.03 4.24 0.44
C GLY A 142 -17.16 3.29 0.08
N GLN A 143 -17.04 2.03 0.52
CA GLN A 143 -18.10 1.02 0.37
C GLN A 143 -19.38 1.43 1.11
N GLY A 144 -19.29 1.86 2.38
CA GLY A 144 -20.45 2.28 3.16
C GLY A 144 -21.19 3.49 2.57
N VAL A 145 -20.45 4.46 2.02
CA VAL A 145 -21.02 5.61 1.29
C VAL A 145 -21.71 5.12 0.01
N GLY A 146 -21.06 4.27 -0.78
CA GLY A 146 -21.65 3.70 -2.00
C GLY A 146 -22.95 2.92 -1.74
N GLU A 147 -22.97 2.09 -0.70
CA GLU A 147 -24.16 1.36 -0.25
C GLU A 147 -25.26 2.32 0.22
N GLY A 148 -24.91 3.33 1.03
CA GLY A 148 -25.86 4.32 1.56
C GLY A 148 -26.52 5.17 0.48
N PHE A 149 -25.77 5.60 -0.53
CA PHE A 149 -26.29 6.34 -1.68
C PHE A 149 -26.86 5.44 -2.80
N LYS A 150 -26.88 4.12 -2.60
CA LYS A 150 -27.37 3.11 -3.56
C LYS A 150 -26.71 3.25 -4.94
N GLN A 151 -25.40 3.45 -4.94
CA GLN A 151 -24.63 3.64 -6.16
C GLN A 151 -24.58 2.36 -7.01
N THR A 152 -24.35 2.53 -8.31
CA THR A 152 -24.11 1.40 -9.22
C THR A 152 -22.83 0.66 -8.83
N LYS A 153 -22.64 -0.59 -9.29
CA LYS A 153 -21.39 -1.35 -9.01
C LYS A 153 -20.14 -0.61 -9.51
N THR A 154 -20.23 0.02 -10.68
CA THR A 154 -19.15 0.84 -11.24
C THR A 154 -18.82 2.03 -10.35
N ASN A 155 -19.81 2.81 -9.94
CA ASN A 155 -19.59 3.97 -9.07
C ASN A 155 -19.14 3.56 -7.66
N SER A 156 -19.65 2.43 -7.15
CA SER A 156 -19.22 1.88 -5.85
C SER A 156 -17.74 1.48 -5.87
N ARG A 157 -17.23 0.91 -6.98
CA ARG A 157 -15.79 0.65 -7.14
C ARG A 157 -14.97 1.94 -7.17
N VAL A 158 -15.48 2.99 -7.82
CA VAL A 158 -14.83 4.31 -7.80
C VAL A 158 -14.76 4.84 -6.36
N LEU A 159 -15.86 4.78 -5.59
CA LEU A 159 -15.87 5.23 -4.19
C LEU A 159 -14.98 4.37 -3.27
N LEU A 160 -14.90 3.06 -3.53
CA LEU A 160 -14.02 2.14 -2.82
C LEU A 160 -12.54 2.49 -3.08
N ALA A 161 -12.18 2.71 -4.35
CA ALA A 161 -10.86 3.20 -4.76
C ALA A 161 -10.55 4.60 -4.18
N THR A 162 -11.53 5.50 -4.17
CA THR A 162 -11.42 6.81 -3.52
C THR A 162 -11.13 6.66 -2.04
N GLY A 163 -11.85 5.79 -1.34
CA GLY A 163 -11.62 5.49 0.07
C GLY A 163 -10.20 4.99 0.33
N ALA A 164 -9.71 4.08 -0.52
CA ALA A 164 -8.34 3.58 -0.44
C ALA A 164 -7.30 4.72 -0.57
N ALA A 165 -7.47 5.61 -1.55
CA ALA A 165 -6.61 6.78 -1.74
C ALA A 165 -6.69 7.76 -0.56
N SER A 166 -7.90 8.04 -0.08
CA SER A 166 -8.16 8.87 1.09
C SER A 166 -7.49 8.33 2.36
N GLY A 167 -7.51 7.01 2.54
CA GLY A 167 -6.91 6.34 3.69
C GLY A 167 -5.39 6.46 3.69
N LEU A 168 -4.76 6.23 2.53
CA LEU A 168 -3.32 6.38 2.38
C LEU A 168 -2.86 7.84 2.50
N SER A 169 -3.63 8.76 1.92
CA SER A 169 -3.42 10.21 2.05
C SER A 169 -3.44 10.64 3.52
N ALA A 170 -4.45 10.24 4.29
CA ALA A 170 -4.52 10.51 5.72
C ALA A 170 -3.42 9.83 6.56
N ALA A 171 -2.92 8.68 6.12
CA ALA A 171 -1.84 7.97 6.79
C ALA A 171 -0.52 8.76 6.73
N PHE A 172 -0.21 9.34 5.58
CA PHE A 172 1.09 9.97 5.32
C PHE A 172 1.10 11.49 5.28
N GLY A 173 -0.06 12.10 5.09
CA GLY A 173 -0.16 13.51 4.72
C GLY A 173 0.21 13.76 3.25
N ALA A 174 -0.02 12.77 2.38
CA ALA A 174 0.48 12.73 1.01
C ALA A 174 -0.64 12.42 0.00
N PRO A 175 -1.46 13.42 -0.38
CA PRO A 175 -2.64 13.22 -1.22
C PRO A 175 -2.34 12.78 -2.65
N LEU A 176 -1.29 13.30 -3.30
CA LEU A 176 -0.96 12.91 -4.67
C LEU A 176 -0.52 11.43 -4.70
N SER A 177 0.29 11.04 -3.73
CA SER A 177 0.77 9.68 -3.55
C SER A 177 -0.35 8.71 -3.23
N GLY A 178 -1.32 9.14 -2.41
CA GLY A 178 -2.53 8.37 -2.14
C GLY A 178 -3.29 8.01 -3.41
N ALA A 179 -3.50 8.98 -4.29
CA ALA A 179 -4.16 8.76 -5.58
C ALA A 179 -3.32 7.91 -6.54
N LEU A 180 -2.01 8.18 -6.64
CA LEU A 180 -1.10 7.43 -7.50
C LEU A 180 -1.00 5.96 -7.10
N PHE A 181 -0.87 5.67 -5.80
CA PHE A 181 -0.81 4.29 -5.32
C PHE A 181 -2.03 3.48 -5.73
N VAL A 182 -3.23 4.09 -5.68
CA VAL A 182 -4.44 3.41 -6.09
C VAL A 182 -4.43 3.11 -7.60
N LEU A 183 -3.92 4.00 -8.43
CA LEU A 183 -3.82 3.75 -9.87
C LEU A 183 -2.74 2.73 -10.22
N GLU A 184 -1.57 2.86 -9.61
CA GLU A 184 -0.36 2.10 -9.94
C GLU A 184 -0.39 0.69 -9.34
N GLU A 185 -0.82 0.52 -8.08
CA GLU A 185 -0.71 -0.75 -7.34
C GLU A 185 -2.04 -1.46 -7.05
N VAL A 186 -3.13 -0.70 -6.88
CA VAL A 186 -4.40 -1.27 -6.40
C VAL A 186 -5.38 -1.54 -7.54
N PHE A 187 -5.53 -0.60 -8.48
CA PHE A 187 -6.55 -0.64 -9.53
C PHE A 187 -5.98 -1.01 -10.91
N HIS A 188 -4.68 -0.79 -11.16
CA HIS A 188 -3.98 -1.05 -12.44
C HIS A 188 -4.73 -0.57 -13.69
N ASN A 189 -5.46 0.53 -13.56
CA ASN A 189 -6.19 1.11 -14.67
C ASN A 189 -6.24 2.64 -14.49
N PHE A 190 -5.58 3.35 -15.40
CA PHE A 190 -5.52 4.81 -15.43
C PHE A 190 -6.81 5.40 -15.99
N SER A 191 -7.94 5.14 -15.34
CA SER A 191 -9.20 5.79 -15.68
C SER A 191 -9.21 7.22 -15.14
N PRO A 192 -9.39 8.26 -15.99
CA PRO A 192 -9.48 9.65 -15.52
C PRO A 192 -10.57 9.86 -14.48
N ARG A 193 -11.67 9.09 -14.58
CA ARG A 193 -12.76 9.11 -13.61
C ARG A 193 -12.30 8.63 -12.24
N VAL A 194 -11.54 7.54 -12.15
CA VAL A 194 -11.02 7.01 -10.89
C VAL A 194 -9.99 7.98 -10.30
N TRP A 195 -9.05 8.45 -11.12
CA TRP A 195 -8.02 9.42 -10.72
C TRP A 195 -8.60 10.67 -10.07
N LEU A 196 -9.54 11.34 -10.74
CA LEU A 196 -10.12 12.61 -10.25
C LEU A 196 -10.87 12.43 -8.94
N ASN A 197 -11.67 11.36 -8.81
CA ASN A 197 -12.40 11.07 -7.57
C ASN A 197 -11.45 10.68 -6.44
N ALA A 198 -10.45 9.85 -6.72
CA ALA A 198 -9.44 9.44 -5.75
C ALA A 198 -8.65 10.65 -5.23
N LEU A 199 -8.21 11.54 -6.11
CA LEU A 199 -7.50 12.76 -5.73
C LEU A 199 -8.39 13.71 -4.91
N ALA A 200 -9.64 13.92 -5.31
CA ALA A 200 -10.58 14.77 -4.58
C ALA A 200 -10.81 14.26 -3.14
N GLY A 201 -11.06 12.95 -2.99
CA GLY A 201 -11.19 12.32 -1.68
C GLY A 201 -9.88 12.34 -0.89
N ALA A 202 -8.73 12.15 -1.53
CA ALA A 202 -7.42 12.20 -0.89
C ALA A 202 -7.10 13.59 -0.33
N LEU A 203 -7.39 14.65 -1.08
CA LEU A 203 -7.25 16.04 -0.65
C LEU A 203 -8.16 16.37 0.53
N ALA A 204 -9.44 15.97 0.45
CA ALA A 204 -10.39 16.19 1.54
C ALA A 204 -9.97 15.45 2.82
N SER A 205 -9.50 14.21 2.70
CA SER A 205 -8.98 13.42 3.82
C SER A 205 -7.75 14.07 4.47
N ASN A 206 -6.79 14.52 3.64
CA ASN A 206 -5.59 15.21 4.12
C ASN A 206 -5.93 16.53 4.82
N PHE A 207 -6.88 17.28 4.26
CA PHE A 207 -7.35 18.54 4.85
C PHE A 207 -7.90 18.32 6.26
N VAL A 208 -8.76 17.30 6.45
CA VAL A 208 -9.29 16.95 7.78
C VAL A 208 -8.17 16.58 8.74
N VAL A 209 -7.27 15.67 8.34
CA VAL A 209 -6.18 15.20 9.20
C VAL A 209 -5.22 16.33 9.59
N SER A 210 -4.87 17.19 8.65
CA SER A 210 -3.95 18.31 8.89
C SER A 210 -4.54 19.36 9.82
N ASN A 211 -5.83 19.69 9.67
CA ASN A 211 -6.44 20.81 10.41
C ASN A 211 -7.11 20.38 11.73
N PHE A 212 -7.71 19.20 11.79
CA PHE A 212 -8.44 18.74 12.99
C PHE A 212 -7.53 18.01 13.97
N PHE A 213 -6.52 17.29 13.46
CA PHE A 213 -5.58 16.53 14.29
C PHE A 213 -4.19 17.16 14.35
N GLY A 214 -3.92 18.23 13.59
CA GLY A 214 -2.60 18.89 13.55
C GLY A 214 -1.50 17.98 12.97
N LEU A 215 -1.88 16.97 12.18
CA LEU A 215 -0.95 15.97 11.67
C LEU A 215 -0.31 16.46 10.37
N HIS A 216 0.95 16.86 10.46
CA HIS A 216 1.79 17.31 9.34
C HIS A 216 2.51 16.14 8.64
N PRO A 217 3.20 16.36 7.49
CA PRO A 217 3.96 15.32 6.81
C PRO A 217 4.87 14.55 7.76
N SER A 218 4.82 13.22 7.65
CA SER A 218 5.36 12.35 8.72
C SER A 218 6.90 12.34 8.80
N LEU A 219 7.60 12.85 7.79
CA LEU A 219 9.06 12.79 7.67
C LEU A 219 9.66 14.14 7.23
N ALA A 220 9.43 15.19 8.01
CA ALA A 220 10.01 16.52 7.79
C ALA A 220 11.54 16.55 8.05
N ILE A 221 12.31 15.83 7.24
CA ILE A 221 13.77 15.81 7.27
C ILE A 221 14.27 17.10 6.63
N SER A 222 15.04 17.89 7.37
CA SER A 222 15.67 19.10 6.81
C SER A 222 16.91 18.71 5.99
N TYR A 223 16.99 19.18 4.75
CA TYR A 223 18.15 18.99 3.88
C TYR A 223 18.34 20.20 2.96
N ASN A 224 19.59 20.61 2.74
CA ASN A 224 19.92 21.86 2.05
C ASN A 224 20.89 21.68 0.86
N HIS A 225 21.17 20.43 0.45
CA HIS A 225 22.23 20.16 -0.53
C HIS A 225 21.75 19.28 -1.69
N SER A 226 21.84 19.81 -2.91
CA SER A 226 21.71 19.01 -4.13
C SER A 226 22.74 17.88 -4.16
N PHE A 227 22.33 16.70 -4.62
CA PHE A 227 23.25 15.59 -4.81
C PHE A 227 24.06 15.83 -6.10
N PRO A 228 25.40 15.93 -6.03
CA PRO A 228 26.20 16.38 -7.17
C PRO A 228 26.32 15.29 -8.23
N LEU A 229 26.26 15.69 -9.51
CA LEU A 229 26.29 14.77 -10.66
C LEU A 229 27.49 13.79 -10.66
N PRO A 230 28.74 14.21 -10.33
CA PRO A 230 29.88 13.29 -10.30
C PRO A 230 29.75 12.14 -9.30
N LEU A 231 28.84 12.23 -8.32
CA LEU A 231 28.60 11.19 -7.32
C LEU A 231 27.45 10.25 -7.70
N TYR A 232 26.82 10.40 -8.88
CA TYR A 232 25.67 9.58 -9.28
C TYR A 232 25.99 8.09 -9.42
N TRP A 233 27.26 7.71 -9.57
CA TRP A 233 27.65 6.30 -9.51
C TRP A 233 27.30 5.66 -8.15
N HIS A 234 27.28 6.43 -7.05
CA HIS A 234 26.80 5.95 -5.76
C HIS A 234 25.30 5.59 -5.81
N LEU A 235 24.50 6.29 -6.60
CA LEU A 235 23.06 6.02 -6.76
C LEU A 235 22.83 4.69 -7.49
N ILE A 236 23.69 4.36 -8.46
CA ILE A 236 23.65 3.09 -9.18
C ILE A 236 23.96 1.93 -8.23
N LEU A 237 25.07 2.02 -7.48
CA LEU A 237 25.45 1.00 -6.49
C LEU A 237 24.40 0.84 -5.39
N LEU A 238 23.83 1.96 -4.94
CA LEU A 238 22.78 1.96 -3.94
C LEU A 238 21.50 1.32 -4.49
N GLY A 239 21.08 1.64 -5.71
CA GLY A 239 19.95 1.01 -6.38
C GLY A 239 20.14 -0.51 -6.52
N LEU A 240 21.34 -0.95 -6.93
CA LEU A 240 21.69 -2.38 -6.99
C LEU A 240 21.53 -3.07 -5.63
N LEU A 241 22.08 -2.47 -4.58
CA LEU A 241 21.97 -2.98 -3.22
C LEU A 241 20.50 -3.07 -2.77
N LEU A 242 19.71 -2.03 -3.01
CA LEU A 242 18.30 -1.97 -2.61
C LEU A 242 17.43 -2.97 -3.38
N GLY A 243 17.69 -3.18 -4.67
CA GLY A 243 17.00 -4.19 -5.47
C GLY A 243 17.24 -5.61 -4.93
N ILE A 244 18.50 -5.95 -4.64
CA ILE A 244 18.87 -7.24 -4.03
C ILE A 244 18.22 -7.42 -2.66
N LEU A 245 18.30 -6.40 -1.80
CA LEU A 245 17.70 -6.46 -0.45
C LEU A 245 16.18 -6.53 -0.50
N GLY A 246 15.54 -5.83 -1.44
CA GLY A 246 14.10 -5.90 -1.67
C GLY A 246 13.66 -7.29 -2.10
N HIS A 247 14.40 -7.92 -3.01
CA HIS A 247 14.18 -9.29 -3.42
C HIS A 247 14.30 -10.28 -2.24
N ILE A 248 15.39 -10.17 -1.45
CA ILE A 248 15.60 -11.00 -0.26
C ILE A 248 14.47 -10.84 0.75
N TYR A 249 13.99 -9.61 0.97
CA TYR A 249 12.88 -9.35 1.88
C TYR A 249 11.61 -10.09 1.44
N LYS A 250 11.26 -10.04 0.15
CA LYS A 250 10.11 -10.75 -0.40
C LYS A 250 10.24 -12.27 -0.22
N LEU A 251 11.41 -12.83 -0.56
CA LEU A 251 11.68 -14.26 -0.35
C LEU A 251 11.52 -14.65 1.13
N GLY A 252 12.08 -13.84 2.03
CA GLY A 252 11.96 -14.03 3.47
C GLY A 252 10.50 -14.03 3.93
N LEU A 253 9.72 -13.03 3.51
CA LEU A 253 8.32 -12.89 3.87
C LEU A 253 7.48 -14.09 3.41
N PHE A 254 7.64 -14.57 2.17
CA PHE A 254 6.85 -15.71 1.69
C PHE A 254 7.32 -17.05 2.27
N SER A 255 8.63 -17.22 2.49
CA SER A 255 9.19 -18.45 3.06
C SER A 255 8.82 -18.60 4.53
N PHE A 256 8.81 -17.51 5.30
CA PHE A 256 8.58 -17.54 6.74
C PHE A 256 7.13 -17.90 7.12
N LYS A 257 6.17 -17.70 6.22
CA LYS A 257 4.80 -18.21 6.38
C LYS A 257 4.74 -19.70 6.66
N ASN A 258 5.65 -20.49 6.07
CA ASN A 258 5.69 -21.94 6.29
C ASN A 258 6.20 -22.29 7.70
N VAL A 259 7.00 -21.44 8.33
CA VAL A 259 7.40 -21.60 9.73
C VAL A 259 6.17 -21.47 10.63
N TYR A 260 5.40 -20.39 10.45
CA TYR A 260 4.17 -20.21 11.22
C TYR A 260 3.09 -21.27 10.97
N LYS A 261 3.08 -21.96 9.82
CA LYS A 261 2.19 -23.11 9.58
C LYS A 261 2.59 -24.35 10.40
N LYS A 262 3.88 -24.51 10.73
CA LYS A 262 4.39 -25.64 11.54
C LYS A 262 4.13 -25.46 13.03
N ILE A 263 3.79 -24.26 13.48
CA ILE A 263 3.47 -23.97 14.88
C ILE A 263 2.04 -24.47 15.15
N THR A 264 1.92 -25.62 15.81
CA THR A 264 0.63 -26.25 16.17
C THR A 264 0.28 -26.12 17.65
N ILE A 265 1.23 -25.67 18.48
CA ILE A 265 1.09 -25.57 19.94
C ILE A 265 0.03 -24.53 20.35
N ILE A 266 -0.03 -23.41 19.61
CA ILE A 266 -1.01 -22.35 19.82
C ILE A 266 -1.93 -22.24 18.59
N PRO A 267 -3.22 -21.92 18.77
CA PRO A 267 -4.12 -21.78 17.65
C PRO A 267 -3.75 -20.56 16.79
N ARG A 268 -4.01 -20.63 15.47
CA ARG A 268 -3.60 -19.60 14.48
C ARG A 268 -3.95 -18.17 14.87
N TRP A 269 -5.11 -17.96 15.49
CA TRP A 269 -5.58 -16.64 15.90
C TRP A 269 -4.78 -16.03 17.07
N LEU A 270 -4.00 -16.83 17.81
CA LEU A 270 -3.12 -16.38 18.89
C LEU A 270 -1.64 -16.24 18.48
N HIS A 271 -1.30 -16.43 17.20
CA HIS A 271 0.08 -16.30 16.73
C HIS A 271 0.69 -14.92 16.97
N GLY A 272 -0.13 -13.89 17.18
CA GLY A 272 0.30 -12.55 17.60
C GLY A 272 1.05 -12.51 18.94
N LEU A 273 0.93 -13.53 19.80
CA LEU A 273 1.71 -13.65 21.03
C LEU A 273 3.22 -13.76 20.76
N ILE A 274 3.61 -14.41 19.66
CA ILE A 274 5.01 -14.66 19.31
C ILE A 274 5.76 -13.35 19.07
N PRO A 275 5.38 -12.49 18.10
CA PRO A 275 6.12 -11.25 17.87
C PRO A 275 6.04 -10.30 19.08
N LEU A 276 4.94 -10.29 19.84
CA LEU A 276 4.82 -9.47 21.04
C LEU A 276 5.75 -9.93 22.17
N ALA A 277 5.91 -11.24 22.38
CA ALA A 277 6.87 -11.76 23.35
C ALA A 277 8.30 -11.38 22.98
N ILE A 278 8.66 -11.47 21.69
CA ILE A 278 10.00 -11.11 21.23
C ILE A 278 10.22 -9.59 21.26
N LEU A 279 9.15 -8.80 21.11
CA LEU A 279 9.23 -7.34 21.20
C LEU A 279 9.66 -6.86 22.59
N ILE A 280 9.29 -7.56 23.67
CA ILE A 280 9.56 -7.13 25.05
C ILE A 280 11.04 -6.81 25.32
N PRO A 281 12.01 -7.73 25.10
CA PRO A 281 13.42 -7.41 25.31
C PRO A 281 13.92 -6.30 24.38
N ILE A 282 13.43 -6.26 23.14
CA ILE A 282 13.83 -5.23 22.17
C ILE A 282 13.36 -3.84 22.61
N ALA A 283 12.11 -3.72 23.02
CA ALA A 283 11.53 -2.47 23.49
C ALA A 283 12.13 -2.00 24.81
N TYR A 284 12.55 -2.94 25.66
CA TYR A 284 13.24 -2.64 26.91
C TYR A 284 14.65 -2.06 26.65
N PHE A 285 15.49 -2.71 25.84
CA PHE A 285 16.88 -2.27 25.62
C PHE A 285 17.03 -1.21 24.52
N TRP A 286 16.21 -1.28 23.47
CA TRP A 286 16.31 -0.41 22.29
C TRP A 286 14.93 0.16 21.90
N PRO A 287 14.33 1.03 22.72
CA PRO A 287 13.01 1.59 22.45
C PRO A 287 12.94 2.39 21.13
N LEU A 288 14.06 2.97 20.68
CA LEU A 288 14.12 3.78 19.45
C LEU A 288 13.85 2.97 18.18
N ILE A 289 14.26 1.69 18.13
CA ILE A 289 14.06 0.84 16.95
C ILE A 289 12.65 0.24 16.86
N THR A 290 11.83 0.42 17.90
CA THR A 290 10.46 -0.13 17.93
C THR A 290 9.45 0.73 17.16
N GLY A 291 8.36 0.09 16.75
CA GLY A 291 7.23 0.72 16.09
C GLY A 291 7.38 0.82 14.58
N PRO A 292 6.48 1.57 13.92
CA PRO A 292 6.43 1.70 12.46
C PRO A 292 7.72 2.22 11.83
N GLY A 293 8.41 3.13 12.52
CA GLY A 293 9.77 3.57 12.21
C GLY A 293 9.98 5.07 12.01
N ASN A 294 8.93 5.89 12.00
CA ASN A 294 9.03 7.35 11.87
C ASN A 294 10.07 7.96 12.82
N ARG A 295 10.04 7.57 14.11
CA ARG A 295 10.99 8.07 15.12
C ARG A 295 12.43 7.71 14.78
N LEU A 296 12.65 6.49 14.28
CA LEU A 296 13.97 6.04 13.89
C LEU A 296 14.47 6.86 12.70
N ILE A 297 13.67 7.02 11.63
CA ILE A 297 14.04 7.81 10.45
C ILE A 297 14.39 9.25 10.86
N LEU A 298 13.55 9.90 11.67
CA LEU A 298 13.78 11.27 12.12
C LEU A 298 15.04 11.41 13.00
N SER A 299 15.40 10.38 13.77
CA SER A 299 16.64 10.38 14.57
C SER A 299 17.92 10.11 13.77
N LEU A 300 17.81 9.67 12.51
CA LEU A 300 18.99 9.34 11.70
C LEU A 300 19.82 10.59 11.39
N SER A 301 19.20 11.74 11.16
CA SER A 301 19.93 12.99 10.87
C SER A 301 20.94 13.30 11.98
N ASP A 302 20.52 13.14 13.23
CA ASP A 302 21.37 13.39 14.41
C ASP A 302 22.39 12.27 14.58
N THR A 303 21.97 11.02 14.42
CA THR A 303 22.84 9.84 14.58
C THR A 303 24.00 9.82 13.58
N ILE A 304 23.75 10.24 12.33
CA ILE A 304 24.72 10.26 11.23
C ILE A 304 25.84 11.29 11.47
N THR A 305 25.60 12.32 12.30
CA THR A 305 26.66 13.28 12.67
C THR A 305 27.77 12.63 13.50
N THR A 306 27.47 11.54 14.20
CA THR A 306 28.44 10.76 14.97
C THR A 306 29.19 9.82 14.02
N GLN A 307 30.28 10.32 13.45
CA GLN A 307 31.10 9.59 12.48
C GLN A 307 31.86 8.42 13.15
N GLY A 308 31.93 7.27 12.48
CA GLY A 308 32.80 6.16 12.88
C GLY A 308 32.28 4.78 12.46
N TRP A 309 33.19 3.80 12.46
CA TRP A 309 32.88 2.39 12.19
C TRP A 309 31.86 1.79 13.18
N ILE A 310 31.78 2.31 14.41
CA ILE A 310 30.78 1.89 15.40
C ILE A 310 29.36 2.23 14.94
N THR A 311 29.17 3.41 14.35
CA THR A 311 27.88 3.87 13.82
C THR A 311 27.46 3.00 12.64
N VAL A 312 28.38 2.67 11.73
CA VAL A 312 28.12 1.76 10.60
C VAL A 312 27.64 0.38 11.10
N ARG A 313 28.34 -0.20 12.08
CA ARG A 313 27.97 -1.50 12.68
C ARG A 313 26.60 -1.45 13.36
N MET A 314 26.31 -0.36 14.08
CA MET A 314 25.02 -0.16 14.76
C MET A 314 23.86 -0.06 13.76
N LEU A 315 24.01 0.74 12.70
CA LEU A 315 22.99 0.91 11.67
C LEU A 315 22.74 -0.39 10.90
N ALA A 316 23.82 -1.13 10.58
CA ALA A 316 23.72 -2.45 9.97
C ALA A 316 22.98 -3.45 10.90
N LEU A 317 23.29 -3.44 12.19
CA LEU A 317 22.58 -4.26 13.19
C LEU A 317 21.09 -3.89 13.25
N PHE A 318 20.77 -2.59 13.29
CA PHE A 318 19.38 -2.13 13.29
C PHE A 318 18.64 -2.57 12.04
N PHE A 319 19.27 -2.52 10.87
CA PHE A 319 18.68 -3.04 9.63
C PHE A 319 18.37 -4.54 9.74
N ILE A 320 19.32 -5.36 10.20
CA ILE A 320 19.16 -6.81 10.35
C ILE A 320 18.04 -7.14 11.34
N LEU A 321 18.01 -6.48 12.50
CA LEU A 321 16.92 -6.68 13.46
C LEU A 321 15.57 -6.30 12.82
N ARG A 322 15.53 -5.16 12.12
CA ARG A 322 14.28 -4.64 11.56
C ARG A 322 13.71 -5.53 10.45
N ILE A 323 14.55 -6.05 9.55
CA ILE A 323 14.10 -6.96 8.49
C ILE A 323 13.55 -8.26 9.07
N SER A 324 14.25 -8.88 10.02
CA SER A 324 13.81 -10.12 10.66
C SER A 324 12.52 -9.93 11.46
N PHE A 325 12.45 -8.90 12.29
CA PHE A 325 11.27 -8.67 13.14
C PHE A 325 10.06 -8.16 12.36
N SER A 326 10.25 -7.43 11.27
CA SER A 326 9.15 -7.06 10.38
C SER A 326 8.49 -8.30 9.78
N ILE A 327 9.28 -9.26 9.27
CA ILE A 327 8.77 -10.53 8.72
C ILE A 327 8.02 -11.33 9.80
N VAL A 328 8.64 -11.52 10.97
CA VAL A 328 8.02 -12.25 12.09
C VAL A 328 6.71 -11.59 12.53
N SER A 329 6.68 -10.26 12.62
CA SER A 329 5.49 -9.52 13.03
C SER A 329 4.37 -9.61 12.01
N TYR A 330 4.68 -9.48 10.72
CA TYR A 330 3.68 -9.48 9.65
C TYR A 330 3.01 -10.85 9.49
N ASP A 331 3.80 -11.92 9.47
CA ASP A 331 3.28 -13.28 9.24
C ASP A 331 2.44 -13.84 10.40
N SER A 332 2.44 -13.16 11.55
CA SER A 332 1.54 -13.46 12.68
C SER A 332 0.06 -13.28 12.31
N GLY A 333 -0.24 -12.48 11.28
CA GLY A 333 -1.60 -12.23 10.79
C GLY A 333 -2.35 -11.13 11.53
N LEU A 334 -1.70 -10.40 12.44
CA LEU A 334 -2.30 -9.25 13.12
C LEU A 334 -2.63 -8.11 12.13
N PRO A 335 -3.68 -7.29 12.40
CA PRO A 335 -4.02 -6.13 11.57
C PRO A 335 -2.86 -5.14 11.50
N SER A 336 -2.23 -5.00 10.34
CA SER A 336 -0.95 -4.30 10.21
C SER A 336 -0.52 -4.05 8.77
N GLY A 337 0.27 -3.00 8.51
CA GLY A 337 0.93 -2.74 7.23
C GLY A 337 2.45 -2.99 7.26
N ILE A 338 3.06 -3.07 6.08
CA ILE A 338 4.53 -3.18 5.89
C ILE A 338 5.16 -1.93 5.30
N PHE A 339 4.33 -0.97 4.89
CA PHE A 339 4.71 0.16 4.06
C PHE A 339 5.78 1.05 4.74
N LEU A 340 5.51 1.60 5.91
CA LEU A 340 6.48 2.40 6.64
C LEU A 340 7.68 1.61 7.21
N PRO A 341 7.52 0.35 7.67
CA PRO A 341 8.65 -0.53 7.94
C PRO A 341 9.61 -0.66 6.75
N ILE A 342 9.11 -0.80 5.52
CA ILE A 342 9.92 -0.82 4.29
C ILE A 342 10.67 0.50 4.11
N LEU A 343 9.99 1.65 4.22
CA LEU A 343 10.67 2.95 4.12
C LEU A 343 11.79 3.07 5.16
N THR A 344 11.55 2.62 6.39
CA THR A 344 12.55 2.68 7.45
C THR A 344 13.73 1.76 7.20
N MET A 345 13.50 0.57 6.63
CA MET A 345 14.58 -0.30 6.19
C MET A 345 15.41 0.36 5.08
N GLY A 346 14.77 1.02 4.12
CA GLY A 346 15.46 1.80 3.09
C GLY A 346 16.30 2.92 3.70
N ALA A 347 15.73 3.68 4.63
CA ALA A 347 16.43 4.73 5.36
C ALA A 347 17.70 4.21 6.09
N LEU A 348 17.60 3.04 6.74
CA LEU A 348 18.74 2.40 7.40
C LEU A 348 19.82 1.93 6.41
N VAL A 349 19.43 1.37 5.26
CA VAL A 349 20.40 1.01 4.20
C VAL A 349 21.11 2.25 3.69
N GLY A 350 20.38 3.33 3.40
CA GLY A 350 20.96 4.60 2.96
C GLY A 350 21.89 5.22 3.99
N ALA A 351 21.52 5.20 5.26
CA ALA A 351 22.36 5.67 6.36
C ALA A 351 23.62 4.82 6.50
N THR A 352 23.49 3.49 6.46
CA THR A 352 24.62 2.55 6.57
C THR A 352 25.59 2.70 5.40
N TYR A 353 25.08 2.69 4.18
CA TYR A 353 25.88 2.86 2.96
C TYR A 353 26.56 4.23 2.93
N GLY A 354 25.81 5.30 3.21
CA GLY A 354 26.37 6.65 3.19
C GLY A 354 27.44 6.86 4.26
N THR A 355 27.20 6.44 5.51
CA THR A 355 28.20 6.54 6.57
C THR A 355 29.43 5.69 6.27
N PHE A 356 29.26 4.50 5.69
CA PHE A 356 30.37 3.66 5.23
C PHE A 356 31.22 4.35 4.15
N MET A 357 30.59 4.96 3.14
CA MET A 357 31.31 5.69 2.09
C MET A 357 32.05 6.93 2.61
N VAL A 358 31.50 7.58 3.65
CA VAL A 358 32.18 8.67 4.37
C VAL A 358 33.41 8.15 5.11
N GLN A 359 33.33 7.00 5.78
CA GLN A 359 34.49 6.40 6.47
C GLN A 359 35.61 6.00 5.50
N LEU A 360 35.26 5.64 4.26
CA LEU A 360 36.24 5.37 3.20
C LEU A 360 36.82 6.63 2.54
N GLY A 361 36.33 7.82 2.90
CA GLY A 361 36.75 9.08 2.27
C GLY A 361 36.22 9.28 0.84
N LEU A 362 35.22 8.49 0.41
CA LEU A 362 34.67 8.52 -0.95
C LEU A 362 33.50 9.50 -1.11
N MET A 363 32.93 9.99 0.00
CA MET A 363 31.79 10.91 -0.03
C MET A 363 31.79 11.84 1.19
N PRO A 364 31.38 13.13 1.06
CA PRO A 364 31.24 14.02 2.21
C PRO A 364 30.01 13.67 3.07
N ALA A 365 30.16 13.79 4.40
CA ALA A 365 29.13 13.44 5.40
C ALA A 365 27.78 14.14 5.19
N LYS A 366 27.78 15.38 4.69
CA LYS A 366 26.56 16.17 4.44
C LYS A 366 25.61 15.55 3.41
N LEU A 367 26.08 14.60 2.58
CA LEU A 367 25.27 13.94 1.55
C LEU A 367 24.64 12.64 2.03
N VAL A 368 24.95 12.14 3.23
CA VAL A 368 24.37 10.89 3.74
C VAL A 368 22.85 11.01 3.89
N VAL A 369 22.33 12.15 4.35
CA VAL A 369 20.88 12.39 4.47
C VAL A 369 20.18 12.27 3.12
N ASN A 370 20.81 12.70 2.03
CA ASN A 370 20.27 12.52 0.68
C ASN A 370 20.12 11.03 0.34
N LEU A 371 21.14 10.21 0.66
CA LEU A 371 21.08 8.77 0.44
C LEU A 371 20.04 8.07 1.32
N VAL A 372 19.80 8.54 2.54
CA VAL A 372 18.69 8.06 3.39
C VAL A 372 17.36 8.25 2.65
N ILE A 373 17.10 9.47 2.16
CA ILE A 373 15.87 9.82 1.44
C ILE A 373 15.74 8.98 0.16
N PHE A 374 16.81 8.86 -0.63
CA PHE A 374 16.76 8.12 -1.91
C PHE A 374 16.56 6.62 -1.70
N SER A 375 17.15 6.07 -0.64
CA SER A 375 17.03 4.64 -0.32
C SER A 375 15.64 4.24 0.14
N MET A 376 14.90 5.17 0.76
CA MET A 376 13.50 4.94 1.11
C MET A 376 12.66 4.67 -0.15
N ALA A 377 12.80 5.51 -1.18
CA ALA A 377 12.11 5.31 -2.45
C ALA A 377 12.61 4.07 -3.19
N GLY A 378 13.93 3.82 -3.20
CA GLY A 378 14.53 2.66 -3.85
C GLY A 378 14.04 1.32 -3.31
N LEU A 379 14.08 1.13 -1.99
CA LEU A 379 13.60 -0.12 -1.39
C LEU A 379 12.09 -0.30 -1.57
N PHE A 380 11.34 0.81 -1.49
CA PHE A 380 9.91 0.82 -1.75
C PHE A 380 9.59 0.35 -3.17
N ALA A 381 10.25 0.93 -4.17
CA ALA A 381 10.07 0.58 -5.58
C ALA A 381 10.41 -0.91 -5.84
N ALA A 382 11.49 -1.43 -5.26
CA ALA A 382 11.87 -2.84 -5.44
C ALA A 382 10.87 -3.84 -4.81
N ILE A 383 10.33 -3.52 -3.63
CA ILE A 383 9.42 -4.45 -2.93
C ILE A 383 8.00 -4.36 -3.46
N ILE A 384 7.49 -3.15 -3.65
CA ILE A 384 6.09 -2.93 -4.01
C ILE A 384 5.89 -2.92 -5.52
N ARG A 385 6.89 -2.48 -6.30
CA ARG A 385 6.80 -2.25 -7.76
C ARG A 385 5.90 -1.10 -8.17
N ALA A 386 5.86 -0.05 -7.35
CA ALA A 386 5.20 1.21 -7.66
C ALA A 386 6.22 2.38 -7.62
N PRO A 387 7.13 2.52 -8.61
CA PRO A 387 8.19 3.52 -8.61
C PRO A 387 7.67 4.95 -8.62
N PHE A 388 6.58 5.26 -9.33
CA PHE A 388 6.05 6.63 -9.38
C PHE A 388 5.47 7.03 -8.03
N THR A 389 4.70 6.14 -7.42
CA THR A 389 4.23 6.31 -6.05
C THR A 389 5.40 6.49 -5.08
N ALA A 390 6.47 5.69 -5.20
CA ALA A 390 7.64 5.80 -4.35
C ALA A 390 8.24 7.22 -4.38
N ILE A 391 8.46 7.74 -5.59
CA ILE A 391 9.10 9.04 -5.80
C ILE A 391 8.21 10.16 -5.24
N ILE A 392 6.94 10.19 -5.64
CA ILE A 392 6.01 11.25 -5.23
C ILE A 392 5.73 11.19 -3.72
N LEU A 393 5.65 9.99 -3.14
CA LEU A 393 5.44 9.83 -1.70
C LEU A 393 6.59 10.37 -0.89
N ILE A 394 7.82 10.00 -1.24
CA ILE A 394 8.98 10.52 -0.52
C ILE A 394 9.06 12.04 -0.69
N THR A 395 8.80 12.55 -1.88
CA THR A 395 8.75 14.00 -2.14
C THR A 395 7.68 14.72 -1.30
N GLU A 396 6.45 14.19 -1.18
CA GLU A 396 5.40 14.80 -0.36
C GLU A 396 5.69 14.69 1.15
N MET A 397 6.21 13.56 1.61
CA MET A 397 6.52 13.34 3.03
C MET A 397 7.70 14.18 3.52
N VAL A 398 8.69 14.40 2.65
CA VAL A 398 9.91 15.17 2.93
C VAL A 398 9.73 16.66 2.63
N GLY A 399 8.87 17.01 1.67
CA GLY A 399 8.44 18.39 1.40
C GLY A 399 9.28 19.15 0.38
N SER A 400 10.08 18.50 -0.48
CA SER A 400 10.76 19.19 -1.57
C SER A 400 10.98 18.37 -2.84
N LEU A 401 10.89 19.07 -3.97
CA LEU A 401 11.01 18.53 -5.34
C LEU A 401 12.47 18.49 -5.84
N LEU A 402 13.43 19.04 -5.09
CA LEU A 402 14.81 19.23 -5.54
C LEU A 402 15.51 17.93 -5.95
N HIS A 403 15.05 16.78 -5.44
CA HIS A 403 15.70 15.48 -5.61
C HIS A 403 14.91 14.48 -6.44
N LEU A 404 13.91 14.94 -7.20
CA LEU A 404 13.08 14.04 -8.01
C LEU A 404 13.93 13.17 -8.95
N MET A 405 14.97 13.75 -9.58
CA MET A 405 15.87 13.02 -10.46
C MET A 405 16.72 11.94 -9.73
N PRO A 406 17.50 12.24 -8.68
CA PRO A 406 18.18 11.21 -7.89
C PRO A 406 17.25 10.12 -7.33
N LEU A 407 16.07 10.49 -6.85
CA LEU A 407 15.05 9.56 -6.36
C LEU A 407 14.65 8.59 -7.47
N ALA A 408 14.33 9.11 -8.65
CA ALA A 408 13.97 8.32 -9.81
C ALA A 408 15.09 7.34 -10.19
N VAL A 409 16.34 7.81 -10.30
CA VAL A 409 17.48 6.96 -10.65
C VAL A 409 17.60 5.76 -9.69
N VAL A 410 17.57 6.01 -8.38
CA VAL A 410 17.69 4.92 -7.38
C VAL A 410 16.48 3.99 -7.43
N ALA A 411 15.26 4.54 -7.56
CA ALA A 411 14.02 3.76 -7.62
C ALA A 411 13.96 2.84 -8.85
N PHE A 412 14.27 3.36 -10.04
CA PHE A 412 14.26 2.57 -11.27
C PHE A 412 15.35 1.50 -11.29
N ILE A 413 16.56 1.79 -10.81
CA ILE A 413 17.63 0.79 -10.75
C ILE A 413 17.27 -0.32 -9.75
N ALA A 414 16.73 0.03 -8.59
CA ALA A 414 16.30 -0.95 -7.60
C ALA A 414 15.16 -1.84 -8.13
N LEU A 415 14.20 -1.26 -8.86
CA LEU A 415 13.12 -1.98 -9.53
C LEU A 415 13.68 -2.95 -10.59
N LEU A 416 14.53 -2.46 -11.50
CA LEU A 416 15.13 -3.27 -12.57
C LEU A 416 15.92 -4.46 -12.00
N VAL A 417 16.68 -4.24 -10.93
CA VAL A 417 17.46 -5.30 -10.30
C VAL A 417 16.55 -6.36 -9.67
N ASP A 418 15.48 -5.96 -8.99
CA ASP A 418 14.49 -6.92 -8.48
C ASP A 418 13.80 -7.70 -9.61
N GLU A 419 13.54 -7.05 -10.73
CA GLU A 419 12.96 -7.67 -11.93
C GLU A 419 13.89 -8.71 -12.56
N LEU A 420 15.17 -8.39 -12.72
CA LEU A 420 16.19 -9.31 -13.22
C LEU A 420 16.38 -10.53 -12.31
N LEU A 421 16.09 -10.39 -11.01
CA LEU A 421 16.09 -11.50 -10.05
C LEU A 421 14.78 -12.32 -10.06
N GLY A 422 13.82 -12.00 -10.94
CA GLY A 422 12.54 -12.70 -11.03
C GLY A 422 11.59 -12.34 -9.89
N GLY A 423 11.73 -11.14 -9.30
CA GLY A 423 10.79 -10.65 -8.30
C GLY A 423 9.36 -10.55 -8.84
N ARG A 424 8.39 -10.38 -7.93
CA ARG A 424 7.00 -10.03 -8.24
C ARG A 424 6.53 -8.92 -7.31
N PRO A 425 5.49 -8.16 -7.66
CA PRO A 425 4.86 -7.23 -6.72
C PRO A 425 4.38 -7.97 -5.47
N ILE A 426 4.71 -7.43 -4.30
CA ILE A 426 4.43 -8.10 -3.04
C ILE A 426 2.92 -8.24 -2.79
N TYR A 427 2.12 -7.22 -3.08
CA TYR A 427 0.68 -7.26 -2.79
C TYR A 427 -0.07 -8.14 -3.79
N ASP A 428 0.38 -8.27 -5.04
CA ASP A 428 -0.13 -9.29 -5.96
C ASP A 428 0.11 -10.70 -5.44
N SER A 429 1.34 -10.98 -5.05
CA SER A 429 1.70 -12.29 -4.52
C SER A 429 0.93 -12.61 -3.23
N LEU A 430 0.61 -11.60 -2.43
CA LEU A 430 -0.27 -11.74 -1.25
C LEU A 430 -1.74 -11.95 -1.61
N ALA A 431 -2.24 -11.26 -2.63
CA ALA A 431 -3.61 -11.40 -3.12
C ALA A 431 -3.85 -12.77 -3.76
N GLU A 432 -2.92 -13.25 -4.58
CA GLU A 432 -2.93 -14.60 -5.16
C GLU A 432 -2.95 -15.69 -4.08
N ALA A 433 -2.11 -15.55 -3.05
CA ALA A 433 -2.07 -16.48 -1.93
C ALA A 433 -3.40 -16.51 -1.11
N MET A 434 -4.21 -15.46 -1.18
CA MET A 434 -5.53 -15.40 -0.56
C MET A 434 -6.60 -16.09 -1.42
N GLN A 435 -6.54 -15.94 -2.74
CA GLN A 435 -7.49 -16.56 -3.68
C GLN A 435 -7.43 -18.09 -3.67
N GLY A 436 -6.25 -18.68 -3.45
CA GLY A 436 -6.06 -20.15 -3.36
C GLY A 436 -6.88 -20.87 -2.27
N LYS A 437 -7.77 -20.16 -1.55
CA LYS A 437 -8.68 -20.70 -0.53
C LYS A 437 -10.17 -20.57 -0.85
N ASN A 438 -10.57 -19.82 -1.88
CA ASN A 438 -11.98 -19.60 -2.22
C ASN A 438 -12.29 -20.21 -3.60
N GLY A 439 -13.27 -21.12 -3.65
CA GLY A 439 -13.75 -21.70 -4.90
C GLY A 439 -14.35 -20.65 -5.84
N VAL A 440 -14.41 -20.98 -7.14
CA VAL A 440 -14.97 -20.14 -8.21
C VAL A 440 -16.36 -19.64 -7.81
N ALA A 441 -16.54 -18.31 -7.80
CA ALA A 441 -17.81 -17.68 -7.47
C ALA A 441 -18.90 -18.08 -8.49
N LYS A 442 -20.09 -18.43 -7.99
CA LYS A 442 -21.23 -18.83 -8.84
C LYS A 442 -21.82 -17.63 -9.56
N ALA A 443 -22.44 -17.88 -10.72
CA ALA A 443 -23.16 -16.86 -11.48
C ALA A 443 -24.25 -16.20 -10.62
N SER A 444 -24.28 -14.87 -10.66
CA SER A 444 -25.18 -14.02 -9.85
C SER A 444 -26.50 -13.68 -10.55
N GLY A 445 -26.58 -13.85 -11.87
CA GLY A 445 -27.69 -13.44 -12.73
C GLY A 445 -27.79 -11.92 -12.97
N HIS A 446 -26.83 -11.12 -12.51
CA HIS A 446 -26.86 -9.65 -12.62
C HIS A 446 -25.73 -9.13 -13.50
N GLU A 447 -26.06 -8.26 -14.46
CA GLU A 447 -25.08 -7.57 -15.32
C GLU A 447 -24.11 -6.73 -14.47
N ASP A 448 -22.84 -6.78 -14.83
CA ASP A 448 -21.74 -5.93 -14.37
C ASP A 448 -20.87 -5.56 -15.57
N GLN A 449 -20.03 -4.54 -15.40
CA GLN A 449 -19.11 -4.09 -16.43
C GLN A 449 -17.66 -4.33 -16.03
N LEU A 450 -16.89 -4.83 -16.98
CA LEU A 450 -15.45 -4.97 -16.89
C LEU A 450 -14.82 -4.19 -18.03
N THR A 451 -13.97 -3.21 -17.71
CA THR A 451 -13.21 -2.48 -18.71
C THR A 451 -11.79 -3.01 -18.74
N VAL A 452 -11.34 -3.46 -19.92
CA VAL A 452 -10.01 -4.05 -20.12
C VAL A 452 -9.28 -3.27 -21.21
N PRO A 453 -8.06 -2.75 -20.95
CA PRO A 453 -7.23 -2.17 -21.99
C PRO A 453 -6.69 -3.27 -22.91
N VAL A 454 -6.58 -2.96 -24.20
CA VAL A 454 -5.87 -3.79 -25.18
C VAL A 454 -4.45 -3.28 -25.29
N TYR A 455 -3.49 -4.10 -24.85
CA TYR A 455 -2.08 -3.75 -24.88
C TYR A 455 -1.51 -3.87 -26.29
N GLU A 456 -0.41 -3.16 -26.56
CA GLU A 456 0.23 -3.15 -27.89
C GLU A 456 0.76 -4.53 -28.30
N SER A 457 1.23 -5.33 -27.34
CA SER A 457 1.67 -6.72 -27.54
C SER A 457 0.56 -7.76 -27.44
N SER A 458 -0.70 -7.32 -27.32
CA SER A 458 -1.83 -8.23 -27.11
C SER A 458 -2.16 -9.03 -28.37
N GLN A 459 -2.43 -10.32 -28.21
CA GLN A 459 -2.95 -11.15 -29.31
C GLN A 459 -4.33 -10.71 -29.83
N LEU A 460 -5.01 -9.83 -29.10
CA LEU A 460 -6.30 -9.27 -29.55
C LEU A 460 -6.13 -8.19 -30.61
N VAL A 461 -4.92 -7.66 -30.82
CA VAL A 461 -4.66 -6.59 -31.81
C VAL A 461 -4.84 -7.14 -33.23
N ASP A 462 -5.52 -6.37 -34.07
CA ASP A 462 -5.88 -6.69 -35.46
C ASP A 462 -6.84 -7.88 -35.65
N GLU A 463 -7.27 -8.50 -34.56
CA GLU A 463 -8.32 -9.52 -34.56
C GLU A 463 -9.72 -8.88 -34.60
N LYS A 464 -10.66 -9.57 -35.26
CA LYS A 464 -12.06 -9.15 -35.27
C LYS A 464 -12.77 -9.67 -34.04
N VAL A 465 -13.75 -8.91 -33.56
CA VAL A 465 -14.57 -9.30 -32.39
C VAL A 465 -15.23 -10.68 -32.57
N ALA A 466 -15.60 -11.09 -33.78
CA ALA A 466 -16.17 -12.42 -34.03
C ALA A 466 -15.17 -13.58 -33.98
N ASP A 467 -13.89 -13.30 -34.26
CA ASP A 467 -12.85 -14.33 -34.39
C ASP A 467 -12.21 -14.67 -33.02
N ILE A 468 -12.45 -13.81 -32.02
CA ILE A 468 -11.96 -13.97 -30.65
C ILE A 468 -12.86 -14.94 -29.86
N SER A 469 -12.23 -15.92 -29.21
CA SER A 469 -12.90 -16.84 -28.28
C SER A 469 -13.11 -16.17 -26.92
N TRP A 470 -14.17 -15.36 -26.81
CA TRP A 470 -14.49 -14.64 -25.58
C TRP A 470 -14.79 -15.57 -24.38
N PRO A 471 -14.49 -15.13 -23.15
CA PRO A 471 -14.91 -15.80 -21.93
C PRO A 471 -16.41 -16.10 -21.92
N LYS A 472 -16.81 -17.20 -21.28
CA LYS A 472 -18.23 -17.58 -21.21
C LYS A 472 -19.07 -16.48 -20.55
N ASP A 473 -20.27 -16.24 -21.08
CA ASP A 473 -21.22 -15.23 -20.61
C ASP A 473 -20.67 -13.80 -20.61
N THR A 474 -19.87 -13.47 -21.64
CA THR A 474 -19.29 -12.13 -21.85
C THR A 474 -19.75 -11.54 -23.18
N LEU A 475 -20.10 -10.26 -23.16
CA LEU A 475 -20.48 -9.49 -24.35
C LEU A 475 -19.62 -8.23 -24.46
N VAL A 476 -18.99 -7.99 -25.60
CA VAL A 476 -18.30 -6.73 -25.87
C VAL A 476 -19.35 -5.66 -26.17
N LYS A 477 -19.58 -4.74 -25.22
CA LYS A 477 -20.64 -3.73 -25.30
C LYS A 477 -20.20 -2.47 -26.04
N LEU A 478 -18.95 -2.08 -25.83
CA LEU A 478 -18.36 -0.86 -26.38
C LEU A 478 -16.85 -1.03 -26.54
N ILE A 479 -16.28 -0.42 -27.56
CA ILE A 479 -14.84 -0.22 -27.70
C ILE A 479 -14.59 1.29 -27.64
N ARG A 480 -13.76 1.76 -26.70
CA ARG A 480 -13.33 3.16 -26.69
C ARG A 480 -11.96 3.27 -27.34
N ARG A 481 -11.89 4.01 -28.44
CA ARG A 481 -10.67 4.29 -29.20
C ARG A 481 -10.38 5.78 -29.11
N GLY A 482 -9.47 6.16 -28.21
CA GLY A 482 -9.25 7.56 -27.88
C GLY A 482 -10.53 8.24 -27.36
N SER A 483 -11.05 9.22 -28.10
CA SER A 483 -12.30 9.93 -27.78
C SER A 483 -13.55 9.31 -28.41
N GLU A 484 -13.40 8.31 -29.29
CA GLU A 484 -14.54 7.70 -29.98
C GLU A 484 -15.09 6.51 -29.19
N GLU A 485 -16.41 6.43 -29.11
CA GLU A 485 -17.14 5.29 -28.56
C GLU A 485 -17.73 4.47 -29.72
N ILE A 486 -17.16 3.30 -29.97
CA ILE A 486 -17.54 2.38 -31.06
C ILE A 486 -18.47 1.31 -30.50
N ILE A 487 -19.63 1.12 -31.12
CA ILE A 487 -20.50 -0.03 -30.84
C ILE A 487 -20.00 -1.19 -31.73
N PRO A 488 -19.36 -2.22 -31.15
CA PRO A 488 -18.74 -3.26 -31.94
C PRO A 488 -19.78 -4.18 -32.58
N ASN A 489 -19.46 -4.65 -33.78
CA ASN A 489 -20.08 -5.80 -34.43
C ASN A 489 -19.00 -6.88 -34.64
N GLY A 490 -19.40 -8.06 -35.14
CA GLY A 490 -18.46 -9.15 -35.38
C GLY A 490 -17.32 -8.83 -36.34
N GLN A 491 -17.45 -7.81 -37.20
CA GLN A 491 -16.42 -7.36 -38.15
C GLN A 491 -15.55 -6.23 -37.61
N THR A 492 -15.83 -5.74 -36.40
CA THR A 492 -15.06 -4.66 -35.79
C THR A 492 -13.69 -5.20 -35.38
N THR A 493 -12.63 -4.61 -35.92
CA THR A 493 -11.25 -4.96 -35.58
C THR A 493 -10.80 -4.21 -34.33
N ILE A 494 -10.19 -4.95 -33.40
CA ILE A 494 -9.62 -4.40 -32.18
C ILE A 494 -8.23 -3.82 -32.49
N ALA A 495 -7.95 -2.64 -31.96
CA ALA A 495 -6.65 -1.98 -32.12
C ALA A 495 -5.92 -1.90 -30.78
N ALA A 496 -4.58 -1.79 -30.85
CA ALA A 496 -3.77 -1.45 -29.69
C ALA A 496 -4.24 -0.13 -29.06
N GLY A 497 -4.36 -0.11 -27.73
CA GLY A 497 -4.84 1.04 -26.96
C GLY A 497 -6.37 1.17 -26.86
N ASP A 498 -7.14 0.27 -27.50
CA ASP A 498 -8.59 0.21 -27.30
C ASP A 498 -8.93 -0.14 -25.84
N MET A 499 -9.97 0.50 -25.29
CA MET A 499 -10.57 0.07 -24.02
C MET A 499 -11.85 -0.71 -24.29
N LEU A 500 -11.81 -2.02 -24.07
CA LEU A 500 -12.96 -2.90 -24.23
C LEU A 500 -13.87 -2.79 -23.00
N VAL A 501 -15.13 -2.40 -23.20
CA VAL A 501 -16.16 -2.42 -22.17
C VAL A 501 -16.98 -3.69 -22.33
N LEU A 502 -16.73 -4.65 -21.46
CA LEU A 502 -17.36 -5.95 -21.44
C LEU A 502 -18.55 -5.95 -20.47
N ALA A 503 -19.69 -6.47 -20.90
CA ALA A 503 -20.80 -6.84 -20.02
C ALA A 503 -20.62 -8.30 -19.58
N VAL A 504 -20.63 -8.53 -18.27
CA VAL A 504 -20.34 -9.82 -17.64
C VAL A 504 -21.32 -10.10 -16.51
N ASP A 505 -21.46 -11.35 -16.10
CA ASP A 505 -22.13 -11.66 -14.85
C ASP A 505 -21.28 -11.21 -13.65
N SER A 506 -21.90 -10.53 -12.69
CA SER A 506 -21.18 -9.96 -11.55
C SER A 506 -20.50 -10.97 -10.63
N GLY A 507 -21.03 -12.19 -10.56
CA GLY A 507 -20.43 -13.30 -9.82
C GLY A 507 -19.26 -13.94 -10.56
N ARG A 508 -19.18 -13.76 -11.88
CA ARG A 508 -18.08 -14.29 -12.72
C ARG A 508 -17.07 -13.25 -13.16
N ARG A 509 -17.24 -11.97 -12.82
CA ARG A 509 -16.34 -10.88 -13.22
C ARG A 509 -14.86 -11.20 -12.95
N GLY A 510 -14.55 -11.72 -11.76
CA GLY A 510 -13.18 -12.07 -11.39
C GLY A 510 -12.57 -13.14 -12.29
N GLN A 511 -13.36 -14.14 -12.68
CA GLN A 511 -12.96 -15.20 -13.61
C GLN A 511 -12.76 -14.63 -15.02
N VAL A 512 -13.71 -13.81 -15.51
CA VAL A 512 -13.60 -13.17 -16.82
C VAL A 512 -12.36 -12.27 -16.89
N TYR A 513 -12.02 -11.57 -15.81
CA TYR A 513 -10.79 -10.78 -15.74
C TYR A 513 -9.53 -11.65 -15.95
N ASP A 514 -9.45 -12.82 -15.30
CA ASP A 514 -8.31 -13.73 -15.45
C ASP A 514 -8.26 -14.38 -16.84
N GLU A 515 -9.41 -14.76 -17.40
CA GLU A 515 -9.50 -15.29 -18.77
C GLU A 515 -9.12 -14.23 -19.81
N MET A 516 -9.56 -12.98 -19.63
CA MET A 516 -9.15 -11.87 -20.49
C MET A 516 -7.65 -11.60 -20.39
N ARG A 517 -7.05 -11.64 -19.20
CA ARG A 517 -5.59 -11.47 -19.03
C ARG A 517 -4.83 -12.56 -19.79
N LYS A 518 -5.28 -13.82 -19.71
CA LYS A 518 -4.69 -14.93 -20.46
C LYS A 518 -4.88 -14.80 -21.97
N LEU A 519 -6.07 -14.38 -22.42
CA LEU A 519 -6.38 -14.19 -23.83
C LEU A 519 -5.51 -13.12 -24.50
N GLN A 520 -5.04 -12.13 -23.75
CA GLN A 520 -4.14 -11.12 -24.30
C GLN A 520 -2.68 -11.61 -24.41
N GLU A 521 -2.29 -12.70 -23.72
CA GLU A 521 -0.90 -13.19 -23.60
C GLU A 521 0.15 -12.13 -23.23
N VAL A 522 -0.26 -11.11 -22.47
CA VAL A 522 0.66 -10.06 -22.03
C VAL A 522 1.40 -10.56 -20.78
N GLU A 523 2.62 -11.06 -20.97
CA GLU A 523 3.61 -11.16 -19.90
C GLU A 523 4.15 -9.76 -19.64
N LEU A 524 3.93 -9.22 -18.43
CA LEU A 524 4.38 -7.91 -17.91
C LEU A 524 3.29 -6.81 -17.92
N ASP A 525 2.41 -6.91 -16.94
CA ASP A 525 1.75 -5.76 -16.33
C ASP A 525 2.84 -5.08 -15.46
N GLY A 526 3.23 -3.85 -15.83
CA GLY A 526 4.31 -3.08 -15.18
C GLY A 526 4.17 -2.90 -13.67
#